data_AF-A0A519RVV4-F1
#
_entry.id   AF-A0A519RVV4-F1
#
_cell.length_a   1.000
_cell.length_b   1.000
_cell.length_c   1.000
_cell.angle_alpha   90.00
_cell.angle_beta   90.00
_cell.angle_gamma   90.00
#
_symmetry.space_group_name_H-M   'P 1'
#
loop_
_entity.id
_entity.type
_entity.pdbx_description
1 polymer ?
#
loop_
_entity_poly.entity_id
_entity_poly.type
_entity_poly.pdbx_seq_one_letter_code
_entity_poly.pdbx_strand_id
1 'polypeptide(L)' 'MSDKIIIGVTDCSKYDIYRNWVLSYDNRVEVIQLGYKLDNFNDIEKCDGIVLTGGEDV' A
#
# COMPACT_ATOMS: atom_id res chain seq x y z
N MET A 1 1.43 14.75 -18.65
CA MET A 1 0.96 13.47 -18.07
C MET A 1 1.15 13.62 -16.59
N SER A 2 0.10 13.49 -15.79
CA SER A 2 0.24 13.60 -14.33
C SER A 2 0.92 12.33 -13.84
N ASP A 3 2.05 12.46 -13.14
CA ASP A 3 2.77 11.30 -12.61
C ASP A 3 1.86 10.50 -11.67
N LYS A 4 1.88 9.18 -11.85
CA LYS A 4 1.20 8.24 -10.95
C LYS A 4 1.87 8.30 -9.58
N ILE A 5 1.08 8.09 -8.53
CA ILE A 5 1.56 8.03 -7.14
C ILE A 5 1.37 6.60 -6.64
N ILE A 6 2.45 5.89 -6.38
CA ILE A 6 2.43 4.50 -5.94
C ILE A 6 2.56 4.45 -4.43
N ILE A 7 1.53 3.96 -3.74
CA ILE A 7 1.53 3.81 -2.28
C ILE A 7 1.58 2.33 -1.92
N GLY A 8 2.63 1.95 -1.19
CA GLY A 8 2.73 0.63 -0.58
C GLY A 8 1.83 0.54 0.64
N VAL A 9 0.99 -0.49 0.75
CA VAL A 9 0.11 -0.72 1.92
C VAL A 9 0.40 -2.10 2.49
N THR A 10 0.75 -2.18 3.77
CA THR A 10 1.10 -3.45 4.40
C THR A 10 -0.10 -4.39 4.54
N ASP A 11 0.15 -5.68 4.34
CA ASP A 11 -0.75 -6.82 4.52
C ASP A 11 -1.00 -7.07 6.03
N CYS A 12 -2.16 -6.63 6.52
CA CYS A 12 -2.72 -6.99 7.83
C CYS A 12 -4.23 -7.22 7.69
N SER A 13 -4.90 -7.63 8.78
CA SER A 13 -6.37 -7.86 8.80
C SER A 13 -7.23 -6.69 8.32
N LYS A 14 -6.72 -5.47 8.36
CA LYS A 14 -7.41 -4.25 7.93
C LYS A 14 -6.97 -3.73 6.56
N TYR A 15 -6.22 -4.52 5.79
CA TYR A 15 -5.66 -4.12 4.49
C TYR A 15 -6.68 -3.42 3.59
N ASP A 16 -7.87 -4.01 3.39
CA ASP A 16 -8.89 -3.45 2.50
C ASP A 16 -9.35 -2.05 2.93
N ILE A 17 -9.43 -1.78 4.23
CA ILE A 17 -9.82 -0.46 4.74
C ILE A 17 -8.77 0.59 4.37
N TYR A 18 -7.49 0.29 4.60
CA TYR A 18 -6.40 1.22 4.28
C TYR A 18 -6.21 1.36 2.77
N ARG A 19 -6.27 0.26 2.01
CA ARG A 19 -6.24 0.28 0.54
C ARG A 19 -7.34 1.18 -0.02
N ASN A 20 -8.59 1.00 0.42
CA ASN A 20 -9.71 1.78 -0.08
C ASN A 20 -9.61 3.26 0.34
N TRP A 21 -9.13 3.54 1.55
CA TRP A 21 -8.85 4.91 2.00
C TRP A 21 -7.80 5.58 1.11
N VAL A 22 -6.69 4.91 0.81
CA VAL A 22 -5.62 5.43 -0.07
C VAL A 22 -6.15 5.67 -1.50
N LEU A 23 -6.85 4.68 -2.08
CA LEU A 23 -7.42 4.80 -3.43
C LEU A 23 -8.51 5.88 -3.54
N SER A 24 -9.14 6.28 -2.43
CA SER A 24 -10.19 7.31 -2.43
C SER A 24 -9.66 8.73 -2.62
N TYR A 25 -8.35 8.96 -2.45
CA TYR A 25 -7.77 10.30 -2.42
C TYR A 25 -7.69 10.95 -3.82
N ASP A 26 -7.19 10.22 -4.82
CA ASP A 26 -6.94 10.74 -6.16
C ASP A 26 -6.86 9.59 -7.17
N ASN A 27 -7.35 9.81 -8.39
CA ASN A 27 -7.39 8.78 -9.44
C ASN A 27 -6.01 8.41 -10.02
N ARG A 28 -4.95 9.13 -9.65
CA ARG A 28 -3.56 8.83 -9.99
C ARG A 28 -2.89 7.88 -9.00
N VAL A 29 -3.55 7.62 -7.87
CA VAL A 29 -3.00 6.75 -6.82
C VAL A 29 -3.18 5.29 -7.21
N GLU A 30 -2.09 4.55 -7.18
CA GLU A 30 -2.08 3.09 -7.28
C GLU A 30 -1.56 2.50 -5.98
N VAL A 31 -2.04 1.31 -5.62
CA VAL A 31 -1.66 0.62 -4.40
C VAL A 31 -0.90 -0.66 -4.74
N ILE A 32 0.26 -0.82 -4.12
CA ILE A 32 0.98 -2.10 -4.06
C ILE A 32 0.74 -2.71 -2.67
N GLN A 33 0.25 -3.94 -2.62
CA GLN A 33 0.18 -4.69 -1.37
C GLN A 33 1.58 -5.16 -0.98
N LEU A 34 2.04 -4.83 0.21
CA LEU A 34 3.33 -5.26 0.74
C LEU A 34 3.11 -6.28 1.85
N GLY A 35 3.66 -7.48 1.76
CA GLY A 35 3.40 -8.50 2.76
C GLY A 35 4.49 -9.55 2.82
N TYR A 36 4.80 -10.02 4.02
CA TYR A 36 5.77 -11.09 4.22
C TYR A 36 5.40 -12.35 3.43
N LYS A 37 4.11 -12.72 3.41
CA LYS A 37 3.60 -13.89 2.67
C LYS A 37 3.67 -13.73 1.14
N LEU A 38 3.83 -12.49 0.67
CA LEU A 38 3.94 -12.17 -0.76
C LEU A 38 5.39 -12.17 -1.25
N ASP A 39 6.37 -12.33 -0.35
CA ASP A 39 7.81 -12.31 -0.65
C ASP A 39 8.23 -11.12 -1.53
N ASN A 40 7.62 -9.96 -1.28
CA ASN A 40 7.72 -8.80 -2.17
C ASN A 40 8.32 -7.57 -1.49
N PHE A 41 9.23 -7.77 -0.53
CA PHE A 41 9.90 -6.67 0.17
C PHE A 41 10.57 -5.67 -0.79
N ASN A 42 11.14 -6.14 -1.92
CA ASN A 42 11.78 -5.26 -2.89
C ASN A 42 10.79 -4.35 -3.64
N ASP A 43 9.47 -4.60 -3.57
CA ASP A 43 8.47 -3.71 -4.17
C ASP A 43 8.39 -2.35 -3.44
N ILE A 44 8.97 -2.22 -2.23
CA ILE A 44 9.07 -0.92 -1.54
C ILE A 44 9.83 0.11 -2.37
N GLU A 45 10.78 -0.32 -3.21
CA GLU A 45 11.60 0.57 -4.05
C GLU A 45 10.79 1.23 -5.16
N LYS A 46 9.59 0.69 -5.46
CA LYS A 46 8.65 1.21 -6.45
C LYS A 46 7.66 2.21 -5.84
N CYS A 47 7.64 2.34 -4.51
CA CYS A 47 6.65 3.14 -3.79
C CYS A 47 7.14 4.57 -3.55
N ASP A 48 6.28 5.54 -3.79
CA ASP A 48 6.48 6.95 -3.41
C ASP A 48 6.19 7.18 -1.91
N GLY A 49 5.42 6.28 -1.29
CA GLY A 49 5.10 6.32 0.13
C GLY A 49 4.59 4.98 0.64
N ILE A 50 4.62 4.79 1.96
CA ILE A 50 4.21 3.55 2.62
C ILE A 50 3.19 3.85 3.72
N VAL A 51 2.13 3.05 3.77
CA VAL A 51 1.17 2.99 4.87
C VAL A 51 1.40 1.71 5.65
N LEU A 52 1.87 1.88 6.89
CA LEU A 52 1.95 0.80 7.88
C LEU A 52 0.57 0.64 8.53
N THR A 53 -0.14 -0.40 8.13
CA THR A 53 -1.49 -0.71 8.60
C THR A 53 -1.45 -1.25 10.03
N GLY A 54 -2.26 -0.69 10.93
CA GLY A 54 -2.53 -1.32 12.22
C GLY A 54 -3.61 -2.39 12.12
N GLY A 55 -3.67 -3.30 13.08
CA GLY A 55 -4.77 -4.29 13.17
C GLY A 55 -4.39 -5.61 13.80
N GLU A 56 -3.10 -5.94 13.80
CA GLU A 56 -2.54 -7.12 14.45
C GLU A 56 -1.21 -6.75 15.12
N ASP A 57 -0.86 -7.47 16.18
CA ASP A 57 0.49 -7.47 16.75
C ASP A 57 1.18 -8.72 16.18
N VAL A 58 2.17 -8.52 15.33
CA VAL A 58 2.89 -9.57 14.58
C VAL A 58 4.35 -9.62 14.98
#